data_AF-A0A395P127-F1
#
_entry.id   AF-A0A395P127-F1
#
_cell.length_a   1.000
_cell.length_b   1.000
_cell.length_c   1.000
_cell.angle_alpha   90.00
_cell.angle_beta   90.00
_cell.angle_gamma   90.00
#
_symmetry.space_group_name_H-M   'P 1'
#
loop_
_entity.id
_entity.type
_entity.pdbx_description
1 polymer ?
#
loop_
_entity_poly.entity_id
_entity_poly.type
_entity_poly.pdbx_seq_one_letter_code
_entity_poly.pdbx_strand_id
1 'polypeptide(L)'
;MSSSRIQPNFEPISRDLINPVYPDNPSKSFIERNRPIRHDLEAIQPEKFDPRVPYGWGFFIYRAIFGDGTDARFAEGLNRLEKWLRWEARNSRYSSEAARWEEHPDFMPAPGEPDVTDEIAERLWNEVIEEYPDAQEIVTEPEGSEDFSPIGRDFADRVESFNINTGPQDEDDRRRNTRYETCLIIDGRVLEMLEKLPADTPPVVPLPTSSPESQQAAQILWDNWVWILDRESAIDREEGDEQEFPPWIRIRLTSLRFFFFESAFGYVTTDWQSLVEEDKKKWDTVRWWNSVARTFNEVRRASRAASSNIAASS
;
A
#
# COMPACT_ATOMS: atom_id res chain seq x y z
N MET A 1 27.27 -4.50 -4.29
CA MET A 1 27.02 -5.96 -4.39
C MET A 1 25.52 -6.09 -4.42
N SER A 2 24.95 -6.40 -5.58
CA SER A 2 23.50 -6.53 -5.77
C SER A 2 22.97 -7.59 -4.79
N SER A 3 22.15 -7.17 -3.83
CA SER A 3 21.38 -8.09 -3.02
C SER A 3 20.17 -8.50 -3.85
N SER A 4 20.36 -9.39 -4.82
CA SER A 4 19.21 -10.02 -5.47
C SER A 4 18.51 -10.88 -4.41
N ARG A 5 17.52 -10.31 -3.70
CA ARG A 5 16.60 -11.10 -2.90
C ARG A 5 16.02 -12.16 -3.83
N ILE A 6 16.30 -13.42 -3.55
CA ILE A 6 15.73 -14.54 -4.31
C ILE A 6 14.22 -14.35 -4.26
N GLN A 7 13.59 -14.26 -5.44
CA GLN A 7 12.14 -14.16 -5.52
C GLN A 7 11.53 -15.35 -4.77
N PRO A 8 10.64 -15.11 -3.79
CA PRO A 8 10.00 -16.20 -3.07
C PRO A 8 9.20 -17.05 -4.05
N ASN A 9 9.42 -18.36 -4.02
CA ASN A 9 8.54 -19.31 -4.69
C ASN A 9 7.34 -19.54 -3.78
N PHE A 10 6.21 -18.94 -4.11
CA PHE A 10 4.98 -19.18 -3.36
C PHE A 10 4.25 -20.40 -3.95
N GLU A 11 3.97 -21.38 -3.11
CA GLU A 11 3.09 -22.50 -3.45
C GLU A 11 1.69 -22.00 -3.84
N PRO A 12 0.86 -22.76 -4.57
CA PRO A 12 -0.53 -22.39 -4.81
C PRO A 12 -1.31 -22.21 -3.50
N ILE A 13 -2.21 -21.22 -3.47
CA ILE A 13 -3.10 -20.99 -2.33
C ILE A 13 -3.94 -22.25 -2.09
N SER A 14 -3.95 -22.74 -0.84
CA SER A 14 -4.70 -23.93 -0.47
C SER A 14 -6.20 -23.77 -0.75
N ARG A 15 -6.85 -24.84 -1.24
CA ARG A 15 -8.30 -24.89 -1.43
C ARG A 15 -9.07 -24.67 -0.13
N ASP A 16 -8.51 -25.08 1.00
CA ASP A 16 -9.15 -24.93 2.32
C ASP A 16 -9.23 -23.46 2.74
N LEU A 17 -8.31 -22.62 2.27
CA LEU A 17 -8.37 -21.17 2.44
C LEU A 17 -9.39 -20.53 1.49
N ILE A 18 -9.44 -20.99 0.23
CA ILE A 18 -10.37 -20.47 -0.78
C ILE A 18 -11.82 -20.80 -0.40
N ASN A 19 -12.10 -22.04 0.00
CA ASN A 19 -13.43 -22.53 0.34
C ASN A 19 -13.45 -23.19 1.72
N PRO A 20 -13.46 -22.41 2.82
CA PRO A 20 -13.45 -22.98 4.16
C PRO A 20 -14.77 -23.72 4.41
N VAL A 21 -14.66 -24.96 4.86
CA VAL A 21 -15.79 -25.77 5.25
C VAL A 21 -15.50 -26.36 6.63
N TYR A 22 -16.33 -25.99 7.60
CA TYR A 22 -16.35 -26.57 8.95
C TYR A 22 -17.69 -27.31 9.11
N PRO A 23 -17.77 -28.59 8.74
CA PRO A 23 -19.03 -29.36 8.75
C PRO A 23 -19.70 -29.38 10.12
N ASP A 24 -18.88 -29.45 11.17
CA ASP A 24 -19.33 -29.51 12.56
C ASP A 24 -19.54 -28.12 13.19
N ASN A 25 -19.22 -27.04 12.47
CA ASN A 25 -19.39 -25.67 12.95
C ASN A 25 -19.87 -24.73 11.81
N PRO A 26 -21.18 -24.74 11.51
CA PRO A 26 -21.77 -23.89 10.47
C PRO A 26 -21.57 -22.40 10.73
N SER A 27 -21.56 -21.97 11.99
CA SER A 27 -21.32 -20.57 12.39
C SER A 27 -19.92 -20.13 11.99
N LYS A 28 -18.90 -20.93 12.28
CA LYS A 28 -17.52 -20.67 11.84
C LYS A 28 -17.39 -20.68 10.32
N SER A 29 -18.06 -21.60 9.64
CA SER A 29 -18.11 -21.61 8.16
C SER A 29 -18.68 -20.29 7.61
N PHE A 30 -19.74 -19.77 8.23
CA PHE A 30 -20.32 -18.49 7.85
C PHE A 30 -19.37 -17.32 8.14
N ILE A 31 -18.77 -17.26 9.33
CA ILE A 31 -17.82 -16.20 9.72
C ILE A 31 -16.63 -16.17 8.77
N GLU A 32 -15.99 -17.31 8.56
CA GLU A 32 -14.80 -17.39 7.71
C GLU A 32 -15.13 -16.96 6.28
N ARG A 33 -16.24 -17.46 5.69
CA ARG A 33 -16.67 -17.08 4.33
C ARG A 33 -16.94 -15.59 4.14
N ASN A 34 -17.35 -14.88 5.18
CA ASN A 34 -17.66 -13.45 5.13
C ASN A 34 -16.55 -12.57 5.71
N ARG A 35 -15.36 -13.12 5.99
CA ARG A 35 -14.24 -12.34 6.54
C ARG A 35 -13.78 -11.30 5.51
N PRO A 36 -13.67 -9.99 5.86
CA PRO A 36 -13.35 -8.94 4.90
C PRO A 36 -12.07 -9.17 4.08
N ILE A 37 -11.02 -9.70 4.72
CA ILE A 37 -9.73 -10.02 4.05
C ILE A 37 -9.83 -11.12 2.97
N ARG A 38 -10.99 -11.76 2.79
CA ARG A 38 -11.20 -12.68 1.66
C ARG A 38 -11.18 -11.96 0.31
N HIS A 39 -11.60 -10.70 0.28
CA HIS A 39 -11.49 -9.91 -0.94
C HIS A 39 -10.01 -9.80 -1.37
N ASP A 40 -9.09 -9.56 -0.44
CA ASP A 40 -7.65 -9.57 -0.74
C ASP A 40 -7.18 -10.93 -1.31
N LEU A 41 -7.72 -12.05 -0.78
CA LEU A 41 -7.41 -13.40 -1.27
C LEU A 41 -7.88 -13.59 -2.71
N GLU A 42 -9.08 -13.11 -3.05
CA GLU A 42 -9.63 -13.16 -4.41
C GLU A 42 -8.75 -12.39 -5.41
N ALA A 43 -8.18 -11.25 -4.99
CA ALA A 43 -7.28 -10.46 -5.82
C ALA A 43 -5.95 -11.15 -6.14
N ILE A 44 -5.60 -12.23 -5.42
CA ILE A 44 -4.37 -13.00 -5.64
C ILE A 44 -4.62 -14.44 -6.11
N GLN A 45 -5.87 -14.82 -6.36
CA GLN A 45 -6.20 -16.15 -6.88
C GLN A 45 -5.66 -16.35 -8.29
N PRO A 46 -5.18 -17.56 -8.68
CA PRO A 46 -4.61 -17.81 -10.01
C PRO A 46 -5.52 -17.45 -11.19
N GLU A 47 -6.84 -17.48 -11.00
CA GLU A 47 -7.82 -17.08 -12.02
C GLU A 47 -7.86 -15.55 -12.23
N LYS A 48 -7.34 -14.79 -11.27
CA LYS A 48 -7.31 -13.32 -11.19
C LYS A 48 -5.89 -12.75 -11.11
N PHE A 49 -4.89 -13.61 -11.07
CA PHE A 49 -3.50 -13.26 -10.88
C PHE A 49 -2.63 -14.21 -11.69
N ASP A 50 -1.79 -13.69 -12.58
CA ASP A 50 -0.84 -14.50 -13.33
C ASP A 50 0.51 -14.56 -12.58
N PRO A 51 0.80 -15.63 -11.81
CA PRO A 51 2.05 -15.75 -11.06
C PRO A 51 3.28 -15.93 -11.95
N ARG A 52 3.09 -16.09 -13.27
CA ARG A 52 4.19 -16.27 -14.24
C ARG A 52 4.78 -14.93 -14.68
N VAL A 53 4.06 -13.83 -14.48
CA VAL A 53 4.65 -12.50 -14.67
C VAL A 53 5.60 -12.25 -13.50
N PRO A 54 6.89 -11.99 -13.75
CA PRO A 54 7.84 -11.66 -12.69
C PRO A 54 7.26 -10.58 -11.80
N TYR A 55 7.45 -10.71 -10.48
CA TYR A 55 7.17 -9.64 -9.53
C TYR A 55 5.70 -9.27 -9.32
N GLY A 56 4.77 -10.16 -9.66
CA GLY A 56 3.34 -9.93 -9.37
C GLY A 56 2.98 -9.89 -7.88
N TRP A 57 3.93 -10.06 -6.95
CA TRP A 57 3.67 -10.06 -5.51
C TRP A 57 4.20 -8.78 -4.86
N GLY A 58 3.32 -8.06 -4.15
CA GLY A 58 3.58 -6.78 -3.48
C GLY A 58 3.96 -5.62 -4.41
N PHE A 59 4.52 -4.56 -3.83
CA PHE A 59 4.87 -3.35 -4.56
C PHE A 59 6.30 -3.42 -5.14
N PHE A 60 6.50 -2.79 -6.30
CA PHE A 60 7.82 -2.33 -6.72
C PHE A 60 8.26 -1.19 -5.81
N ILE A 61 9.45 -1.29 -5.22
CA ILE A 61 10.02 -0.28 -4.34
C ILE A 61 11.33 0.24 -4.93
N TYR A 62 11.34 1.49 -5.35
CA TYR A 62 12.56 2.18 -5.76
C TYR A 62 13.21 2.82 -4.54
N ARG A 63 14.49 2.49 -4.31
CA ARG A 63 15.30 3.21 -3.34
C ARG A 63 16.00 4.39 -4.01
N ALA A 64 16.01 5.54 -3.36
CA ALA A 64 16.96 6.59 -3.71
C ALA A 64 18.27 6.38 -2.91
N ILE A 65 19.40 6.82 -3.48
CA ILE A 65 20.73 6.55 -2.94
C ILE A 65 21.22 7.76 -2.14
N PHE A 66 21.61 7.56 -0.87
CA PHE A 66 21.97 8.65 0.06
C PHE A 66 23.34 8.43 0.71
N GLY A 67 24.38 8.37 -0.11
CA GLY A 67 25.76 8.27 0.36
C GLY A 67 26.10 6.99 1.12
N ASP A 68 27.19 7.03 1.89
CA ASP A 68 27.76 5.86 2.56
C ASP A 68 26.83 5.28 3.64
N GLY A 69 26.72 3.95 3.68
CA GLY A 69 25.91 3.23 4.68
C GLY A 69 24.41 3.14 4.36
N THR A 70 23.97 3.67 3.21
CA THR A 70 22.57 3.60 2.75
C THR A 70 22.03 2.17 2.74
N ASP A 71 22.81 1.18 2.29
CA ASP A 71 22.35 -0.21 2.18
C ASP A 71 21.90 -0.80 3.52
N ALA A 72 22.69 -0.61 4.59
CA ALA A 72 22.38 -1.16 5.91
C ALA A 72 21.16 -0.48 6.54
N ARG A 73 21.06 0.84 6.37
CA ARG A 73 19.92 1.65 6.80
C ARG A 73 18.65 1.23 6.08
N PHE A 74 18.74 1.09 4.76
CA PHE A 74 17.63 0.66 3.91
C PHE A 74 17.13 -0.73 4.28
N ALA A 75 18.04 -1.69 4.48
CA ALA A 75 17.68 -3.04 4.91
C ALA A 75 16.91 -3.03 6.24
N GLU A 76 17.33 -2.23 7.21
CA GLU A 76 16.65 -2.09 8.51
C GLU A 76 15.28 -1.41 8.36
N GLY A 77 15.21 -0.29 7.65
CA GLY A 77 13.95 0.44 7.42
C GLY A 77 12.91 -0.41 6.68
N LEU A 78 13.33 -1.14 5.64
CA LEU A 78 12.45 -2.03 4.90
C LEU A 78 11.99 -3.22 5.73
N ASN A 79 12.86 -3.80 6.57
CA ASN A 79 12.48 -4.87 7.48
C ASN A 79 11.38 -4.42 8.45
N ARG A 80 11.46 -3.17 8.95
CA ARG A 80 10.41 -2.59 9.79
C ARG A 80 9.12 -2.36 9.02
N LEU A 81 9.19 -1.80 7.82
CA LEU A 81 8.04 -1.63 6.94
C LEU A 81 7.32 -2.96 6.70
N GLU A 82 8.07 -3.98 6.26
CA GLU A 82 7.56 -5.32 5.98
C GLU A 82 6.89 -5.92 7.23
N LYS A 83 7.52 -5.82 8.40
CA LYS A 83 6.97 -6.33 9.66
C LYS A 83 5.64 -5.66 10.03
N TRP A 84 5.54 -4.34 9.88
CA TRP A 84 4.33 -3.58 10.18
C TRP A 84 3.18 -3.84 9.19
N LEU A 85 3.46 -3.95 7.89
CA LEU A 85 2.44 -4.27 6.88
C LEU A 85 1.89 -5.70 7.06
N ARG A 86 2.77 -6.64 7.37
CA ARG A 86 2.39 -8.01 7.70
C ARG A 86 1.56 -8.09 8.98
N TRP A 87 1.92 -7.29 9.98
CA TRP A 87 1.13 -7.18 11.20
C TRP A 87 -0.27 -6.61 10.90
N GLU A 88 -0.38 -5.56 10.09
CA GLU A 88 -1.68 -4.98 9.72
C GLU A 88 -2.57 -6.00 9.02
N ALA A 89 -2.03 -6.73 8.04
CA ALA A 89 -2.75 -7.79 7.35
C ALA A 89 -3.27 -8.87 8.31
N ARG A 90 -2.40 -9.37 9.21
CA ARG A 90 -2.78 -10.33 10.25
C ARG A 90 -3.81 -9.77 11.21
N ASN A 91 -3.65 -8.54 11.68
CA ASN A 91 -4.53 -7.91 12.65
C ASN A 91 -5.92 -7.62 12.08
N SER A 92 -6.04 -7.44 10.76
CA SER A 92 -7.33 -7.23 10.08
C SER A 92 -8.32 -8.40 10.20
N ARG A 93 -7.84 -9.58 10.64
CA ARG A 93 -8.70 -10.71 10.98
C ARG A 93 -9.70 -10.38 12.08
N TYR A 94 -9.34 -9.46 12.98
CA TYR A 94 -10.15 -9.08 14.12
C TYR A 94 -10.98 -7.87 13.71
N SER A 95 -12.26 -8.10 13.42
CA SER A 95 -13.23 -7.02 13.23
C SER A 95 -13.42 -6.24 14.55
N SER A 96 -14.14 -5.12 14.50
CA SER A 96 -14.60 -4.44 15.71
C SER A 96 -15.42 -5.36 16.63
N GLU A 97 -16.05 -6.41 16.10
CA GLU A 97 -16.80 -7.42 16.85
C GLU A 97 -15.90 -8.44 17.56
N ALA A 98 -14.64 -8.60 17.12
CA ALA A 98 -13.66 -9.46 17.77
C ALA A 98 -13.33 -8.99 19.18
N ALA A 99 -13.63 -7.75 19.55
CA ALA A 99 -13.61 -7.28 20.94
C ALA A 99 -14.50 -8.12 21.88
N ARG A 100 -15.47 -8.87 21.34
CA ARG A 100 -16.34 -9.82 22.05
C ARG A 100 -15.98 -11.29 21.78
N TRP A 101 -14.72 -11.57 21.46
CA TRP A 101 -14.26 -12.93 21.15
C TRP A 101 -14.56 -13.95 22.27
N GLU A 102 -14.63 -13.54 23.53
CA GLU A 102 -15.03 -14.41 24.65
C GLU A 102 -16.49 -14.87 24.53
N GLU A 103 -17.37 -14.03 23.97
CA GLU A 103 -18.78 -14.36 23.68
C GLU A 103 -18.91 -15.15 22.37
N HIS A 104 -17.92 -15.05 21.49
CA HIS A 104 -17.91 -15.68 20.17
C HIS A 104 -16.54 -16.30 19.84
N PRO A 105 -16.18 -17.43 20.46
CA PRO A 105 -14.87 -18.07 20.27
C PRO A 105 -14.63 -18.54 18.82
N ASP A 106 -15.70 -18.72 18.04
CA ASP A 106 -15.63 -19.11 16.63
C ASP A 106 -14.95 -18.06 15.72
N PHE A 107 -14.78 -16.81 16.18
CA PHE A 107 -13.99 -15.79 15.46
C PHE A 107 -12.48 -15.97 15.63
N MET A 108 -12.04 -16.85 16.53
CA MET A 108 -10.64 -17.16 16.76
C MET A 108 -10.22 -18.40 15.96
N PRO A 109 -9.01 -18.38 15.37
CA PRO A 109 -8.47 -19.57 14.73
C PRO A 109 -8.11 -20.59 15.81
N ALA A 110 -8.31 -21.87 15.53
CA ALA A 110 -7.78 -22.91 16.39
C ALA A 110 -6.25 -22.99 16.21
N PRO A 111 -5.50 -23.42 17.24
CA PRO A 111 -4.06 -23.64 17.10
C PRO A 111 -3.74 -24.57 15.92
N GLY A 112 -2.89 -24.11 15.00
CA GLY A 112 -2.47 -24.88 13.83
C GLY A 112 -3.45 -24.89 12.66
N GLU A 113 -4.56 -24.15 12.74
CA GLU A 113 -5.49 -23.96 11.64
C GLU A 113 -4.93 -22.98 10.60
N PRO A 114 -5.04 -23.28 9.28
CA PRO A 114 -4.65 -22.34 8.23
C PRO A 114 -5.44 -21.04 8.32
N ASP A 115 -4.75 -19.91 8.21
CA ASP A 115 -5.38 -18.59 8.23
C ASP A 115 -5.12 -17.81 6.95
N VAL A 116 -6.19 -17.29 6.36
CA VAL A 116 -6.11 -16.44 5.17
C VAL A 116 -5.25 -15.19 5.41
N THR A 117 -5.26 -14.65 6.63
CA THR A 117 -4.51 -13.43 6.97
C THR A 117 -3.01 -13.68 7.07
N ASP A 118 -2.61 -14.89 7.47
CA ASP A 118 -1.21 -15.31 7.43
C ASP A 118 -0.74 -15.52 5.99
N GLU A 119 -1.56 -16.15 5.14
CA GLU A 119 -1.27 -16.33 3.71
C GLU A 119 -1.10 -14.97 3.00
N ILE A 120 -2.01 -14.02 3.24
CA ILE A 120 -1.89 -12.65 2.69
C ILE A 120 -0.63 -11.96 3.21
N ALA A 121 -0.35 -12.05 4.52
CA ALA A 121 0.84 -11.43 5.10
C ALA A 121 2.14 -12.02 4.53
N GLU A 122 2.21 -13.32 4.32
CA GLU A 122 3.39 -13.97 3.72
C GLU A 122 3.62 -13.52 2.27
N ARG A 123 2.54 -13.29 1.53
CA ARG A 123 2.55 -12.83 0.13
C ARG A 123 2.72 -11.33 -0.05
N LEU A 124 2.56 -10.54 1.02
CA LEU A 124 3.03 -9.15 1.08
C LEU A 124 4.57 -9.16 1.14
N TRP A 125 5.17 -9.42 -0.01
CA TRP A 125 6.60 -9.33 -0.27
C TRP A 125 6.81 -8.21 -1.27
N ASN A 126 7.67 -7.24 -0.95
CA ASN A 126 7.95 -6.13 -1.85
C ASN A 126 9.23 -6.40 -2.64
N GLU A 127 9.20 -6.08 -3.94
CA GLU A 127 10.41 -6.08 -4.75
C GLU A 127 11.16 -4.77 -4.55
N VAL A 128 12.47 -4.86 -4.35
CA VAL A 128 13.31 -3.68 -4.16
C VAL A 128 14.18 -3.48 -5.40
N ILE A 129 14.01 -2.35 -6.06
CA ILE A 129 14.86 -1.90 -7.16
C ILE A 129 15.96 -1.04 -6.57
N GLU A 130 17.16 -1.62 -6.58
CA GLU A 130 18.34 -1.07 -5.91
C GLU A 130 19.26 -0.27 -6.84
N GLU A 131 19.23 -0.62 -8.12
CA GLU A 131 20.12 -0.14 -9.18
C GLU A 131 19.27 0.10 -10.43
N TYR A 132 19.22 1.35 -10.89
CA TYR A 132 18.52 1.77 -12.10
C TYR A 132 19.24 2.99 -12.71
N PRO A 133 19.06 3.24 -14.02
CA PRO A 133 19.62 4.42 -14.68
C PRO A 133 19.21 5.70 -13.96
N ASP A 134 20.11 6.68 -13.94
CA ASP A 134 19.80 8.04 -13.48
C ASP A 134 19.35 8.18 -12.02
N ALA A 135 19.60 7.18 -11.16
CA ALA A 135 19.30 7.25 -9.73
C ALA A 135 19.97 8.46 -9.02
N GLN A 136 21.03 9.02 -9.60
CA GLN A 136 21.71 10.23 -9.11
C GLN A 136 21.00 11.54 -9.50
N GLU A 137 20.08 11.50 -10.46
CA GLU A 137 19.32 12.67 -10.94
C GLU A 137 18.07 12.96 -10.10
N ILE A 138 17.74 12.07 -9.16
CA ILE A 138 16.56 12.18 -8.31
C ILE A 138 16.70 13.36 -7.36
N VAL A 139 15.70 14.23 -7.37
CA VAL A 139 15.62 15.34 -6.42
C VAL A 139 14.69 14.93 -5.28
N THR A 140 15.19 15.02 -4.05
CA THR A 140 14.42 14.68 -2.84
C THR A 140 14.25 15.85 -1.89
N GLU A 141 15.00 16.93 -2.12
CA GLU A 141 15.00 18.14 -1.30
C GLU A 141 15.11 19.40 -2.17
N PRO A 142 14.54 20.54 -1.71
CA PRO A 142 13.72 20.69 -0.51
C PRO A 142 12.32 20.05 -0.65
N GLU A 143 11.62 19.89 0.47
CA GLU A 143 10.27 19.33 0.48
C GLU A 143 9.28 20.14 -0.37
N GLY A 144 8.61 19.48 -1.32
CA GLY A 144 7.76 20.10 -2.32
C GLY A 144 8.45 20.39 -3.65
N SER A 145 9.72 20.02 -3.80
CA SER A 145 10.50 20.13 -5.03
C SER A 145 11.07 18.78 -5.46
N GLU A 146 10.49 17.69 -4.95
CA GLU A 146 10.88 16.34 -5.31
C GLU A 146 10.68 16.12 -6.81
N ASP A 147 11.63 15.45 -7.44
CA ASP A 147 11.57 15.03 -8.82
C ASP A 147 11.93 13.54 -8.92
N PHE A 148 10.91 12.72 -9.10
CA PHE A 148 11.03 11.27 -9.29
C PHE A 148 10.82 10.86 -10.75
N SER A 149 10.90 11.79 -11.71
CA SER A 149 10.78 11.47 -13.14
C SER A 149 11.77 10.38 -13.60
N PRO A 150 13.04 10.33 -13.12
CA PRO A 150 13.94 9.21 -13.43
C PRO A 150 13.39 7.83 -13.02
N ILE A 151 12.71 7.74 -11.86
CA ILE A 151 12.05 6.49 -11.42
C ILE A 151 10.86 6.19 -12.33
N GLY A 152 10.06 7.20 -12.68
CA GLY A 152 8.93 7.05 -13.60
C GLY A 152 9.34 6.44 -14.93
N ARG A 153 10.46 6.92 -15.51
CA ARG A 153 11.03 6.38 -16.76
C ARG A 153 11.52 4.94 -16.61
N ASP A 154 12.37 4.62 -15.63
CA ASP A 154 12.84 3.22 -15.44
C ASP A 154 11.67 2.27 -15.18
N PHE A 155 10.68 2.71 -14.39
CA PHE A 155 9.52 1.89 -14.10
C PHE A 155 8.64 1.65 -15.33
N ALA A 156 8.41 2.67 -16.16
CA ALA A 156 7.69 2.53 -17.41
C ALA A 156 8.38 1.54 -18.37
N ASP A 157 9.68 1.72 -18.61
CA ASP A 157 10.48 0.86 -19.48
C ASP A 157 10.50 -0.59 -18.98
N ARG A 158 10.63 -0.78 -17.66
CA ARG A 158 10.63 -2.10 -17.03
C ARG A 158 9.30 -2.80 -17.21
N VAL A 159 8.18 -2.11 -16.97
CA VAL A 159 6.84 -2.69 -17.14
C VAL A 159 6.57 -3.03 -18.61
N GLU A 160 6.98 -2.16 -19.55
CA GLU A 160 6.88 -2.44 -20.99
C GLU A 160 7.65 -3.71 -21.37
N SER A 161 8.83 -3.93 -20.76
CA SER A 161 9.66 -5.12 -21.02
C SER A 161 9.00 -6.45 -20.64
N PHE A 162 8.00 -6.43 -19.76
CA PHE A 162 7.24 -7.63 -19.39
C PHE A 162 6.26 -8.07 -20.48
N ASN A 163 5.98 -7.21 -21.46
CA ASN A 163 5.06 -7.47 -22.57
C ASN A 163 3.67 -7.93 -22.07
N ILE A 164 3.16 -7.24 -21.04
CA ILE A 164 1.85 -7.47 -20.44
C ILE A 164 0.86 -6.38 -20.87
N ASN A 165 -0.42 -6.71 -20.93
CA ASN A 165 -1.45 -5.72 -21.22
C ASN A 165 -1.77 -4.89 -19.97
N THR A 166 -1.36 -3.62 -19.97
CA THR A 166 -1.77 -2.61 -18.98
C THR A 166 -2.77 -1.61 -19.55
N GLY A 167 -3.16 -1.74 -20.82
CA GLY A 167 -4.00 -0.79 -21.53
C GLY A 167 -5.51 -1.10 -21.43
N PRO A 168 -6.37 -0.19 -21.90
CA PRO A 168 -7.84 -0.33 -21.80
C PRO A 168 -8.44 -1.38 -22.76
N GLN A 169 -7.60 -2.08 -23.54
CA GLN A 169 -8.04 -2.97 -24.61
C GLN A 169 -8.71 -4.26 -24.08
N ASP A 170 -8.39 -4.66 -22.85
CA ASP A 170 -9.04 -5.76 -22.12
C ASP A 170 -9.09 -5.39 -20.63
N GLU A 171 -10.28 -5.07 -20.12
CA GLU A 171 -10.46 -4.69 -18.72
C GLU A 171 -10.13 -5.83 -17.75
N ASP A 172 -10.43 -7.08 -18.11
CA ASP A 172 -10.17 -8.21 -17.22
C ASP A 172 -8.67 -8.48 -17.13
N ASP A 173 -7.94 -8.37 -18.25
CA ASP A 173 -6.48 -8.48 -18.26
C ASP A 173 -5.81 -7.26 -17.59
N ARG A 174 -6.31 -6.04 -17.82
CA ARG A 174 -5.80 -4.84 -17.14
C ARG A 174 -5.94 -4.95 -15.63
N ARG A 175 -7.10 -5.42 -15.12
CA ARG A 175 -7.35 -5.65 -13.69
C ARG A 175 -6.35 -6.60 -13.05
N ARG A 176 -5.88 -7.62 -13.79
CA ARG A 176 -4.84 -8.55 -13.32
C ARG A 176 -3.46 -7.89 -13.19
N ASN A 177 -3.26 -6.78 -13.91
CA ASN A 177 -1.98 -6.10 -14.07
C ASN A 177 -1.93 -4.69 -13.42
N THR A 178 -2.95 -4.30 -12.63
CA THR A 178 -2.98 -2.98 -11.95
C THR A 178 -1.80 -2.78 -10.99
N ARG A 179 -1.17 -3.86 -10.55
CA ARG A 179 0.05 -3.85 -9.72
C ARG A 179 1.24 -3.20 -10.42
N TYR A 180 1.22 -3.13 -11.75
CA TYR A 180 2.24 -2.46 -12.57
C TYR A 180 1.84 -1.02 -12.94
N GLU A 181 0.71 -0.51 -12.43
CA GLU A 181 0.31 0.89 -12.59
C GLU A 181 1.05 1.79 -11.60
N THR A 182 1.55 1.26 -10.47
CA THR A 182 2.22 2.07 -9.45
C THR A 182 3.47 1.42 -8.86
N CYS A 183 4.37 2.26 -8.35
CA CYS A 183 5.49 1.82 -7.51
C CYS A 183 5.60 2.70 -6.26
N LEU A 184 6.28 2.20 -5.23
CA LEU A 184 6.64 2.96 -4.04
C LEU A 184 8.05 3.51 -4.16
N ILE A 185 8.29 4.66 -3.54
CA ILE A 185 9.61 5.30 -3.52
C ILE A 185 10.02 5.56 -2.07
N ILE A 186 11.24 5.13 -1.74
CA ILE A 186 11.87 5.35 -0.44
C ILE A 186 13.00 6.35 -0.64
N ASP A 187 12.72 7.61 -0.32
CA ASP A 187 13.72 8.66 -0.24
C ASP A 187 14.37 8.72 1.16
N GLY A 188 15.27 9.68 1.40
CA GLY A 188 16.02 9.78 2.65
C GLY A 188 15.12 10.09 3.85
N ARG A 189 14.03 10.85 3.62
CA ARG A 189 13.07 11.22 4.67
C ARG A 189 12.15 10.04 5.00
N VAL A 190 11.69 9.32 3.98
CA VAL A 190 10.96 8.07 4.15
C VAL A 190 11.85 7.06 4.89
N LEU A 191 13.12 6.93 4.50
CA LEU A 191 14.04 6.02 5.17
C LEU A 191 14.22 6.36 6.66
N GLU A 192 14.50 7.62 6.98
CA GLU A 192 14.58 8.08 8.38
C GLU A 192 13.30 7.82 9.18
N MET A 193 12.16 7.91 8.53
CA MET A 193 10.86 7.63 9.14
C MET A 193 10.70 6.13 9.41
N LEU A 194 11.02 5.28 8.43
CA LEU A 194 10.97 3.83 8.58
C LEU A 194 11.95 3.33 9.65
N GLU A 195 13.13 3.94 9.79
CA GLU A 195 14.08 3.65 10.87
C GLU A 195 13.54 3.99 12.27
N LYS A 196 12.60 4.94 12.36
CA LYS A 196 11.94 5.35 13.61
C LYS A 196 10.67 4.54 13.92
N LEU A 197 10.16 3.74 12.97
CA LEU A 197 9.10 2.77 13.26
C LEU A 197 9.54 1.85 14.39
N PRO A 198 8.66 1.46 15.33
CA PRO A 198 9.05 0.48 16.35
C PRO A 198 9.53 -0.81 15.70
N ALA A 199 10.68 -1.33 16.15
CA ALA A 199 11.25 -2.56 15.63
C ALA A 199 10.33 -3.77 15.88
N ASP A 200 9.52 -3.72 16.94
CA ASP A 200 8.55 -4.74 17.29
C ASP A 200 7.12 -4.23 17.09
N THR A 201 6.29 -5.13 16.59
CA THR A 201 4.85 -4.93 16.45
C THR A 201 4.14 -5.46 17.69
N PRO A 202 2.96 -4.92 18.03
CA PRO A 202 2.12 -5.49 19.09
C PRO A 202 1.74 -6.95 18.78
N PRO A 203 1.35 -7.75 19.79
CA PRO A 203 0.78 -9.06 19.53
C PRO A 203 -0.49 -8.96 18.67
N VAL A 204 -0.70 -9.94 17.79
CA VAL A 204 -1.92 -10.07 17.00
C VAL A 204 -3.01 -10.71 17.86
N VAL A 205 -3.74 -9.87 18.60
CA VAL A 205 -4.80 -10.29 19.53
C VAL A 205 -6.08 -9.46 19.32
N PRO A 206 -7.26 -10.04 19.60
CA PRO A 206 -8.53 -9.35 19.45
C PRO A 206 -8.67 -8.24 20.50
N LEU A 207 -8.30 -7.02 20.14
CA LEU A 207 -8.42 -5.85 21.00
C LEU A 207 -9.55 -4.94 20.52
N PRO A 208 -10.31 -4.31 21.43
CA PRO A 208 -11.22 -3.23 21.06
C PRO A 208 -10.49 -2.15 20.26
N THR A 209 -11.12 -1.61 19.22
CA THR A 209 -10.55 -0.49 18.43
C THR A 209 -10.33 0.77 19.27
N SER A 210 -11.07 0.90 20.38
CA SER A 210 -10.92 1.97 21.37
C SER A 210 -9.82 1.72 22.40
N SER A 211 -9.18 0.55 22.42
CA SER A 211 -8.09 0.27 23.35
C SER A 211 -6.87 1.17 23.04
N PRO A 212 -6.10 1.58 24.06
CA PRO A 212 -4.89 2.36 23.86
C PRO A 212 -3.91 1.72 22.88
N GLU A 213 -3.77 0.40 22.94
CA GLU A 213 -2.88 -0.39 22.09
C GLU A 213 -3.32 -0.35 20.61
N SER A 214 -4.60 -0.57 20.34
CA SER A 214 -5.15 -0.45 18.98
C SER A 214 -5.03 0.96 18.42
N GLN A 215 -5.33 1.97 19.25
CA GLN A 215 -5.20 3.38 18.85
C GLN A 215 -3.75 3.76 18.57
N GLN A 216 -2.81 3.29 19.40
CA GLN A 216 -1.38 3.55 19.21
C GLN A 216 -0.87 2.92 17.92
N ALA A 217 -1.23 1.65 17.64
CA ALA A 217 -0.83 0.98 16.41
C ALA A 217 -1.41 1.66 15.16
N ALA A 218 -2.69 2.04 15.20
CA ALA A 218 -3.33 2.79 14.12
C ALA A 218 -2.65 4.15 13.90
N GLN A 219 -2.31 4.85 14.99
CA GLN A 219 -1.61 6.13 14.92
C GLN A 219 -0.22 5.99 14.29
N ILE A 220 0.53 4.94 14.64
CA ILE A 220 1.84 4.65 14.01
C ILE A 220 1.66 4.47 12.51
N LEU A 221 0.74 3.61 12.05
CA LEU A 221 0.51 3.40 10.62
C LEU A 221 -0.02 4.66 9.90
N TRP A 222 -0.69 5.54 10.61
CA TRP A 222 -1.22 6.80 10.09
C TRP A 222 -0.16 7.91 9.95
N ASP A 223 0.75 8.00 10.92
CA ASP A 223 1.78 9.04 10.97
C ASP A 223 2.96 8.74 10.03
N ASN A 224 3.12 7.47 9.64
CA ASN A 224 4.17 7.04 8.74
C ASN A 224 3.65 6.90 7.31
N TRP A 225 4.52 7.19 6.34
CA TRP A 225 4.15 7.25 4.93
C TRP A 225 5.33 6.91 4.02
N VAL A 226 4.99 6.57 2.79
CA VAL A 226 5.94 6.38 1.67
C VAL A 226 5.45 7.17 0.47
N TRP A 227 6.33 7.44 -0.49
CA TRP A 227 5.89 7.96 -1.78
C TRP A 227 5.28 6.82 -2.60
N ILE A 228 4.19 7.12 -3.30
CA ILE A 228 3.65 6.29 -4.37
C ILE A 228 3.77 7.08 -5.66
N LEU A 229 4.18 6.42 -6.74
CA LEU A 229 4.27 6.97 -8.10
C LEU A 229 3.27 6.24 -8.99
N ASP A 230 2.56 7.00 -9.82
CA ASP A 230 1.68 6.49 -10.86
C ASP A 230 2.36 6.52 -12.22
N ARG A 231 2.36 5.36 -12.88
CA ARG A 231 3.08 5.13 -14.12
C ARG A 231 2.43 5.86 -15.29
N GLU A 232 1.11 5.85 -15.37
CA GLU A 232 0.38 6.51 -16.48
C GLU A 232 0.61 8.02 -16.43
N SER A 233 0.41 8.64 -15.26
CA SER A 233 0.69 10.06 -15.04
C SER A 233 2.16 10.42 -15.30
N ALA A 234 3.09 9.50 -15.01
CA ALA A 234 4.52 9.70 -15.28
C ALA A 234 4.83 9.69 -16.79
N ILE A 235 4.20 8.78 -17.55
CA ILE A 235 4.32 8.73 -19.01
C ILE A 235 3.74 10.00 -19.63
N ASP A 236 2.50 10.36 -19.27
CA ASP A 236 1.82 11.56 -19.79
C ASP A 236 2.68 12.82 -19.58
N ARG A 237 3.29 12.95 -18.39
CA ARG A 237 4.18 14.07 -18.06
C ARG A 237 5.43 14.10 -18.95
N GLU A 238 6.04 12.96 -19.24
CA GLU A 238 7.21 12.87 -20.14
C GLU A 238 6.82 13.18 -21.60
N GLU A 239 5.59 12.87 -22.00
CA GLU A 239 5.03 13.22 -23.31
C GLU A 239 4.65 14.72 -23.42
N GLY A 240 4.68 15.45 -22.30
CA GLY A 240 4.48 16.89 -22.25
C GLY A 240 3.07 17.33 -21.85
N ASP A 241 2.24 16.41 -21.35
CA ASP A 241 0.90 16.75 -20.89
C ASP A 241 0.94 17.56 -19.59
N GLU A 242 0.15 18.64 -19.56
CA GLU A 242 -0.01 19.47 -18.37
C GLU A 242 -0.87 18.74 -17.33
N GLN A 243 -0.21 18.19 -16.31
CA GLN A 243 -0.86 17.57 -15.17
C GLN A 243 -0.99 18.59 -14.01
N GLU A 244 -2.16 18.62 -13.35
CA GLU A 244 -2.36 19.46 -12.15
C GLU A 244 -1.44 19.01 -10.99
N PHE A 245 -1.11 17.72 -10.94
CA PHE A 245 -0.34 17.10 -9.88
C PHE A 245 0.93 16.44 -10.42
N PRO A 246 2.02 16.39 -9.62
CA PRO A 246 3.14 15.51 -9.96
C PRO A 246 2.67 14.05 -9.96
N PRO A 247 3.31 13.16 -10.74
CA PRO A 247 3.04 11.71 -10.74
C PRO A 247 3.41 10.97 -9.46
N TRP A 248 3.84 11.67 -8.40
CA TRP A 248 4.20 11.11 -7.08
C TRP A 248 3.50 11.84 -5.91
N ILE A 249 2.93 11.10 -4.95
CA ILE A 249 2.27 11.64 -3.74
C ILE A 249 2.57 10.76 -2.53
N ARG A 250 2.23 11.24 -1.33
CA ARG A 250 2.42 10.48 -0.09
C ARG A 250 1.25 9.54 0.15
N ILE A 251 1.53 8.29 0.49
CA ILE A 251 0.52 7.34 0.97
C ILE A 251 0.86 6.90 2.38
N ARG A 252 -0.13 6.92 3.28
CA ARG A 252 0.04 6.41 4.65
C ARG A 252 0.23 4.91 4.63
N LEU A 253 0.99 4.37 5.57
CA LEU A 253 1.21 2.92 5.63
C LEU A 253 -0.11 2.15 5.77
N THR A 254 -1.06 2.68 6.55
CA THR A 254 -2.40 2.06 6.71
C THR A 254 -3.22 1.96 5.42
N SER A 255 -2.85 2.73 4.39
CA SER A 255 -3.55 2.74 3.10
C SER A 255 -2.92 1.78 2.09
N LEU A 256 -1.71 1.28 2.33
CA LEU A 256 -0.98 0.47 1.35
C LEU A 256 -1.69 -0.84 1.02
N ARG A 257 -2.21 -1.55 2.04
CA ARG A 257 -2.97 -2.79 1.84
C ARG A 257 -4.23 -2.53 1.00
N PHE A 258 -5.02 -1.51 1.39
CA PHE A 258 -6.23 -1.13 0.65
C PHE A 258 -5.89 -0.79 -0.80
N PHE A 259 -4.89 0.07 -1.02
CA PHE A 259 -4.47 0.47 -2.37
C PHE A 259 -4.06 -0.75 -3.21
N PHE A 260 -3.25 -1.64 -2.65
CA PHE A 260 -2.73 -2.81 -3.37
C PHE A 260 -3.85 -3.76 -3.82
N PHE A 261 -4.78 -4.11 -2.93
CA PHE A 261 -5.80 -5.12 -3.23
C PHE A 261 -7.01 -4.54 -3.95
N GLU A 262 -7.48 -3.36 -3.57
CA GLU A 262 -8.72 -2.78 -4.11
C GLU A 262 -8.53 -2.19 -5.52
N SER A 263 -7.30 -1.83 -5.90
CA SER A 263 -6.97 -1.46 -7.28
C SER A 263 -7.20 -2.63 -8.24
N ALA A 264 -6.86 -3.87 -7.84
CA ALA A 264 -7.08 -5.08 -8.65
C ALA A 264 -8.57 -5.34 -8.97
N PHE A 265 -9.47 -4.81 -8.15
CA PHE A 265 -10.92 -4.90 -8.37
C PHE A 265 -11.49 -3.70 -9.16
N GLY A 266 -10.68 -2.70 -9.47
CA GLY A 266 -11.12 -1.45 -10.09
C GLY A 266 -11.88 -0.52 -9.16
N TYR A 267 -11.81 -0.74 -7.84
CA TYR A 267 -12.43 0.16 -6.85
C TYR A 267 -11.57 1.40 -6.58
N VAL A 268 -10.28 1.30 -6.85
CA VAL A 268 -9.35 2.43 -6.81
C VAL A 268 -8.96 2.76 -8.25
N THR A 269 -9.20 4.00 -8.67
CA THR A 269 -8.67 4.52 -9.93
C THR A 269 -7.24 5.02 -9.71
N THR A 270 -6.47 5.22 -10.77
CA THR A 270 -5.21 5.97 -10.73
C THR A 270 -5.44 7.42 -11.15
N ASP A 271 -6.68 7.92 -11.11
CA ASP A 271 -6.97 9.33 -11.32
C ASP A 271 -6.65 10.12 -10.05
N TRP A 272 -5.46 10.69 -10.02
CA TRP A 272 -4.93 11.41 -8.88
C TRP A 272 -5.77 12.63 -8.52
N GLN A 273 -6.42 13.26 -9.49
CA GLN A 273 -7.27 14.41 -9.21
C GLN A 273 -8.40 14.06 -8.25
N SER A 274 -8.93 12.84 -8.36
CA SER A 274 -10.02 12.35 -7.52
C SER A 274 -9.57 11.78 -6.16
N LEU A 275 -8.29 11.39 -6.04
CA LEU A 275 -7.73 10.66 -4.90
C LEU A 275 -6.69 11.44 -4.10
N VAL A 276 -6.40 12.69 -4.46
CA VAL A 276 -5.41 13.51 -3.79
C VAL A 276 -6.03 14.40 -2.72
N GLU A 277 -5.69 14.17 -1.46
CA GLU A 277 -5.98 15.03 -0.31
C GLU A 277 -4.88 16.09 -0.13
N GLU A 278 -5.25 17.35 0.07
CA GLU A 278 -4.28 18.42 0.36
C GLU A 278 -3.60 18.21 1.74
N ASP A 279 -2.28 18.39 1.82
CA ASP A 279 -1.56 18.34 3.10
C ASP A 279 -1.98 19.48 4.03
N LYS A 280 -2.28 19.15 5.30
CA LYS A 280 -2.80 20.10 6.30
C LYS A 280 -1.79 21.18 6.74
N LYS A 281 -0.50 20.97 6.51
CA LYS A 281 0.60 21.87 6.90
C LYS A 281 1.26 22.50 5.67
N LYS A 282 1.28 21.80 4.52
CA LYS A 282 1.96 22.19 3.29
C LYS A 282 1.02 22.15 2.08
N TRP A 283 -0.06 22.92 2.19
CA TRP A 283 -1.20 22.93 1.27
C TRP A 283 -0.87 23.21 -0.20
N ASP A 284 0.24 23.88 -0.51
CA ASP A 284 0.60 24.23 -1.89
C ASP A 284 1.69 23.32 -2.47
N THR A 285 2.37 22.54 -1.63
CA THR A 285 3.60 21.85 -2.03
C THR A 285 3.58 20.35 -1.78
N VAL A 286 2.64 19.82 -0.99
CA VAL A 286 2.56 18.40 -0.65
C VAL A 286 1.12 17.89 -0.74
N ARG A 287 0.97 16.65 -1.18
CA ARG A 287 -0.31 15.97 -1.40
C ARG A 287 -0.28 14.55 -0.85
N TRP A 288 -1.44 14.07 -0.40
CA TRP A 288 -1.66 12.75 0.16
C TRP A 288 -2.60 11.93 -0.74
N TRP A 289 -2.30 10.66 -0.94
CA TRP A 289 -3.26 9.71 -1.48
C TRP A 289 -4.37 9.45 -0.44
N ASN A 290 -5.62 9.50 -0.89
CA ASN A 290 -6.81 9.21 -0.11
C ASN A 290 -8.01 8.91 -1.04
N SER A 291 -8.59 7.71 -0.94
CA SER A 291 -9.74 7.30 -1.75
C SER A 291 -11.03 8.11 -1.55
N VAL A 292 -11.09 8.94 -0.50
CA VAL A 292 -12.21 9.85 -0.21
C VAL A 292 -11.78 11.32 -0.22
N ALA A 293 -10.66 11.62 -0.88
CA ALA A 293 -10.06 12.95 -0.95
C ALA A 293 -11.02 14.05 -1.42
N ARG A 294 -11.81 13.79 -2.48
CA ARG A 294 -12.74 14.77 -3.05
C ARG A 294 -13.61 15.44 -1.97
N THR A 295 -14.29 14.63 -1.17
CA THR A 295 -15.16 15.11 -0.09
C THR A 295 -14.37 15.86 0.98
N PHE A 296 -13.20 15.34 1.38
CA PHE A 296 -12.37 15.99 2.40
C PHE A 296 -11.84 17.36 1.96
N ASN A 297 -11.43 17.49 0.69
CA ASN A 297 -10.92 18.74 0.13
C ASN A 297 -12.02 19.79 0.02
N GLU A 298 -13.21 19.41 -0.45
CA GLU A 298 -14.37 20.32 -0.52
C GLU A 298 -14.73 20.89 0.85
N VAL A 299 -14.82 20.03 1.87
CA VAL A 299 -15.11 20.45 3.25
C VAL A 299 -14.04 21.41 3.79
N ARG A 300 -12.75 21.11 3.56
CA ARG A 300 -11.65 22.00 4.00
C ARG A 300 -11.68 23.34 3.29
N ARG A 301 -11.86 23.35 1.97
CA ARG A 301 -11.95 24.57 1.16
C ARG A 301 -13.11 25.45 1.64
N ALA A 302 -14.27 24.86 1.89
CA ALA A 302 -15.43 25.56 2.44
C ALA A 302 -15.15 26.14 3.84
N SER A 303 -14.54 25.35 4.73
CA SER A 303 -14.16 25.82 6.07
C SER A 303 -13.17 26.99 6.02
N ARG A 304 -12.18 26.97 5.12
CA ARG A 304 -11.24 28.08 4.93
C ARG A 304 -11.95 29.33 4.43
N ALA A 305 -12.81 29.21 3.41
CA ALA A 305 -13.56 30.34 2.87
C ALA A 305 -14.43 31.01 3.95
N ALA A 306 -15.03 30.21 4.84
CA ALA A 306 -15.79 30.73 5.98
C ALA A 306 -14.90 31.46 7.00
N SER A 307 -13.73 30.91 7.36
CA SER A 307 -12.78 31.54 8.29
C SER A 307 -12.18 32.84 7.74
N SER A 308 -11.84 32.89 6.46
CA SER A 308 -11.31 34.09 5.80
C SER A 308 -12.35 35.22 5.73
N ASN A 309 -13.63 34.89 5.52
CA ASN A 309 -14.71 35.87 5.52
C ASN A 309 -14.95 36.48 6.91
N ILE A 310 -14.75 35.71 7.99
CA ILE A 310 -14.85 36.19 9.37
C ILE A 310 -13.68 37.13 9.70
N ALA A 311 -12.46 36.79 9.28
CA ALA A 311 -11.28 37.64 9.50
C ALA A 311 -11.29 38.94 8.67
N ALA A 312 -11.94 38.95 7.51
CA ALA A 312 -12.07 40.14 6.66
C ALA A 312 -13.20 41.09 7.10
N SER A 313 -14.07 40.66 8.03
CA SER A 313 -15.21 41.44 8.53
C SER A 313 -15.05 41.94 9.97
N SER A 314 -13.86 41.75 10.55
CA SER A 314 -13.42 42.24 11.87
C SER A 314 -12.32 43.28 11.74
#